data_AF-A0A2T4FJ91-F1
#
_entry.id   AF-A0A2T4FJ91-F1
#
_cell.length_a   1.000
_cell.length_b   1.000
_cell.length_c   1.000
_cell.angle_alpha   90.00
_cell.angle_beta   90.00
_cell.angle_gamma   90.00
#
_symmetry.space_group_name_H-M   'P 1'
#
loop_
_entity.id
_entity.type
_entity.pdbx_description
1 polymer ?
#
loop_
_entity_poly.entity_id
_entity_poly.type
_entity_poly.pdbx_seq_one_letter_code
_entity_poly.pdbx_strand_id
1 'polypeptide(L)' 'MRRNEPWWVAIYLPCAFALALLFMSVFFQVAGYWLSGGEDVIGLVKENSLLYLKVAGVGFIAGWVLWFFNVR' A
#
# COMPACT_ATOMS: atom_id res chain seq x y z
N MET A 1 16.00 -17.33 11.56
CA MET A 1 16.50 -17.03 10.20
C MET A 1 17.19 -18.28 9.66
N ARG A 2 16.63 -18.94 8.65
CA ARG A 2 17.33 -20.07 8.01
C ARG A 2 18.45 -19.48 7.14
N ARG A 3 19.61 -20.11 7.18
CA ARG A 3 20.91 -19.65 6.65
C ARG A 3 20.95 -19.27 5.16
N ASN A 4 19.85 -19.50 4.41
CA ASN A 4 19.79 -19.43 2.95
C ASN A 4 18.67 -18.52 2.42
N GLU A 5 18.03 -17.70 3.26
CA GLU A 5 16.93 -16.84 2.79
C GLU A 5 17.48 -15.60 2.08
N PRO A 6 17.07 -15.33 0.83
CA PRO A 6 17.55 -14.17 0.09
C PRO A 6 17.08 -12.91 0.79
N TRP A 7 18.03 -12.06 1.17
CA TRP A 7 17.79 -10.74 1.78
C TRP A 7 16.84 -9.86 0.96
N TRP A 8 16.72 -10.11 -0.35
CA TRP A 8 15.75 -9.45 -1.21
C TRP A 8 14.29 -9.65 -0.78
N VAL A 9 13.97 -10.76 -0.11
CA VAL A 9 12.61 -11.02 0.41
C VAL A 9 12.26 -10.06 1.55
N ALA A 10 13.27 -9.55 2.28
CA ALA A 10 13.09 -8.56 3.33
C ALA A 10 12.59 -7.21 2.80
N ILE A 11 12.92 -6.89 1.55
CA ILE A 11 12.50 -5.65 0.89
C ILE A 11 11.25 -5.90 0.05
N TYR A 12 11.13 -7.09 -0.52
CA TYR A 12 9.99 -7.46 -1.36
C TYR A 12 8.66 -7.43 -0.59
N LEU A 13 8.61 -8.05 0.59
CA LEU A 13 7.38 -8.14 1.38
C LEU A 13 6.83 -6.76 1.79
N PRO A 14 7.61 -5.84 2.39
CA PRO A 14 7.15 -4.49 2.69
C PRO A 14 6.77 -3.67 1.45
N CYS A 15 7.54 -3.76 0.36
CA CYS A 15 7.18 -3.07 -0.89
C CYS A 15 5.88 -3.61 -1.50
N ALA A 16 5.70 -4.92 -1.53
CA ALA A 16 4.49 -5.54 -2.06
C ALA A 16 3.27 -5.17 -1.22
N PHE A 17 3.40 -5.18 0.10
CA PHE A 17 2.30 -4.82 1.01
C PHE A 17 1.94 -3.34 0.93
N ALA A 18 2.94 -2.46 0.85
CA ALA A 18 2.74 -1.02 0.62
C ALA A 18 2.00 -0.75 -0.69
N LEU A 19 2.44 -1.37 -1.80
CA LEU A 19 1.81 -1.21 -3.11
C LEU A 19 0.39 -1.77 -3.12
N ALA A 20 0.15 -2.94 -2.52
CA ALA A 20 -1.17 -3.54 -2.45
C ALA A 20 -2.17 -2.63 -1.69
N LEU A 21 -1.77 -2.10 -0.54
CA LEU A 21 -2.62 -1.19 0.24
C LEU A 21 -2.87 0.14 -0.47
N LEU A 22 -1.84 0.70 -1.10
CA LEU A 22 -1.96 1.93 -1.88
C LEU A 22 -2.93 1.71 -3.04
N PHE A 23 -2.75 0.65 -3.83
CA PHE A 23 -3.60 0.31 -4.96
C PHE A 23 -5.05 0.09 -4.54
N MET A 24 -5.29 -0.69 -3.48
CA MET A 24 -6.64 -0.91 -2.95
C MET A 24 -7.27 0.40 -2.49
N SER A 25 -6.53 1.26 -1.77
CA SER A 25 -7.07 2.53 -1.30
C SER A 25 -7.48 3.45 -2.45
N VAL A 26 -6.64 3.59 -3.47
CA VAL A 26 -6.93 4.44 -4.64
C VAL A 26 -8.10 3.84 -5.40
N PHE A 27 -8.11 2.53 -5.62
CA PHE A 27 -9.18 1.86 -6.35
C PHE A 27 -10.54 2.03 -5.67
N PHE A 28 -10.64 1.76 -4.37
CA PHE A 28 -11.90 1.91 -3.63
C PHE A 28 -12.33 3.37 -3.54
N GLN A 29 -11.40 4.30 -3.38
CA GLN A 29 -11.71 5.72 -3.28
C GLN A 29 -12.20 6.29 -4.62
N VAL A 30 -11.54 5.92 -5.73
CA VAL A 30 -11.97 6.30 -7.08
C VAL A 30 -13.30 5.64 -7.44
N ALA A 31 -13.45 4.33 -7.21
CA ALA A 31 -14.69 3.62 -7.48
C ALA A 31 -15.86 4.17 -6.67
N GLY A 32 -15.66 4.44 -5.37
CA GLY A 32 -16.68 5.02 -4.51
C GLY A 32 -17.07 6.44 -4.91
N TYR A 33 -16.10 7.27 -5.28
CA TYR A 33 -16.36 8.62 -5.78
C TYR A 33 -17.12 8.60 -7.11
N TRP A 34 -16.72 7.71 -8.03
CA TRP A 34 -17.37 7.57 -9.33
C TRP A 34 -18.81 7.07 -9.21
N LEU A 35 -19.07 6.08 -8.34
CA LEU A 35 -20.43 5.61 -8.04
C LEU A 35 -21.31 6.69 -7.38
N SER A 36 -20.69 7.65 -6.68
CA SER A 36 -21.39 8.76 -6.04
C SER A 36 -21.68 9.93 -6.99
N GLY A 37 -21.36 9.80 -8.28
CA GLY A 37 -21.56 10.85 -9.29
C GLY A 37 -20.43 11.88 -9.35
N GLY A 38 -19.25 11.55 -8.83
CA GLY A 38 -18.08 12.43 -8.88
C GLY A 38 -17.48 12.53 -10.28
N GLU A 39 -17.35 13.76 -10.80
CA GLU A 39 -16.84 14.02 -12.16
C GLU A 39 -15.32 14.24 -12.20
N ASP A 40 -14.72 14.76 -11.11
CA ASP A 40 -13.29 15.10 -11.07
C ASP A 40 -12.45 14.10 -10.24
N VAL A 41 -12.20 12.94 -10.86
CA VAL A 41 -11.37 11.88 -10.27
C VAL A 41 -9.92 12.34 -10.07
N ILE A 42 -9.41 13.19 -10.95
CA ILE A 42 -8.02 13.66 -10.91
C ILE A 42 -7.83 14.64 -9.75
N GLY A 43 -8.78 15.56 -9.55
CA GLY A 43 -8.83 16.45 -8.39
C GLY A 43 -8.86 15.67 -7.07
N LEU A 44 -9.74 14.67 -6.98
CA LEU A 44 -9.85 13.81 -5.80
C LEU A 44 -8.54 13.09 -5.46
N VAL A 45 -7.86 12.51 -6.45
CA VAL A 45 -6.59 11.80 -6.23
C VAL A 45 -5.50 12.77 -5.79
N LYS A 46 -5.47 13.98 -6.36
CA LYS A 46 -4.48 15.00 -6.01
C LYS A 46 -4.67 15.51 -4.57
N GLU A 47 -5.90 15.79 -4.16
CA GLU A 47 -6.20 16.22 -2.78
C GLU A 47 -5.87 15.14 -1.76
N ASN A 48 -6.07 13.87 -2.11
CA ASN A 48 -5.80 12.73 -1.22
C ASN A 48 -4.37 12.16 -1.35
N SER A 49 -3.49 12.80 -2.11
CA SER A 49 -2.09 12.35 -2.32
C SER A 49 -1.32 12.14 -1.01
N LEU A 50 -1.48 13.04 -0.03
CA LEU A 50 -0.89 12.89 1.31
C LEU A 50 -1.46 11.70 2.08
N LEU A 51 -2.74 11.39 1.88
CA LEU A 51 -3.38 10.22 2.49
C LEU A 51 -2.83 8.94 1.88
N TYR A 52 -2.71 8.86 0.56
CA TYR A 52 -2.10 7.71 -0.12
C TYR A 52 -0.64 7.49 0.30
N LEU A 53 0.13 8.57 0.50
CA LEU A 53 1.50 8.48 1.01
C LEU A 53 1.54 7.89 2.43
N LYS A 54 0.62 8.31 3.31
CA LYS A 54 0.50 7.74 4.66
C LYS A 54 0.11 6.26 4.62
N VAL A 55 -0.84 5.88 3.77
CA VAL A 55 -1.27 4.48 3.58
C VAL A 55 -0.11 3.62 3.07
N ALA A 56 0.65 4.12 2.10
CA ALA A 56 1.85 3.45 1.58
C ALA A 56 2.90 3.24 2.69
N GLY A 57 3.16 4.28 3.50
CA GLY A 57 4.08 4.20 4.63
C GLY A 57 3.64 3.19 5.68
N VAL A 58 2.34 3.17 6.04
CA VAL A 58 1.78 2.18 6.97
C VAL A 58 1.91 0.77 6.41
N GLY A 59 1.62 0.57 5.12
CA GLY A 59 1.77 -0.72 4.46
C GLY A 59 3.22 -1.20 4.41
N PHE A 60 4.16 -0.28 4.20
CA PHE A 60 5.59 -0.60 4.23
C PHE A 60 6.05 -1.03 5.62
N ILE A 61 5.67 -0.30 6.67
CA ILE A 61 5.98 -0.66 8.06
C ILE A 61 5.33 -2.00 8.41
N ALA A 62 4.07 -2.21 8.05
CA ALA A 62 3.36 -3.46 8.32
C ALA A 62 4.03 -4.66 7.64
N GLY A 63 4.42 -4.56 6.37
CA GLY A 63 5.12 -5.64 5.69
C GLY A 63 6.53 -5.89 6.24
N TRP A 64 7.20 -4.87 6.80
CA TRP A 64 8.46 -5.05 7.51
C TRP A 64 8.22 -5.80 8.82
N VAL A 65 7.20 -5.42 9.59
CA VAL A 65 6.80 -6.11 10.82
C VAL A 65 6.47 -7.57 10.54
N LEU A 66 5.68 -7.87 9.51
CA LEU A 66 5.35 -9.23 9.09
C LEU A 66 6.61 -10.04 8.72
N TRP A 67 7.55 -9.41 8.01
CA TRP A 67 8.83 -10.02 7.72
C TRP A 67 9.65 -10.29 8.99
N PHE A 68 9.68 -9.36 9.94
CA PHE A 68 10.42 -9.50 11.21
C PHE A 68 9.88 -10.64 12.07
N PHE A 69 8.56 -10.80 12.14
CA PHE A 69 7.91 -11.92 12.83
C PHE A 69 7.98 -13.24 12.03
N ASN A 70 8.62 -13.25 10.86
CA ASN A 70 8.74 -14.40 9.98
C ASN A 70 7.38 -15.03 9.62
N VAL A 71 6.34 -14.19 9.56
CA VAL A 71 5.01 -14.56 9.06
C VAL A 71 5.12 -14.56 7.54
N ARG A 72 5.51 -15.70 6.98
CA ARG A 72 5.48 -16.00 5.55
C ARG A 72 4.41 -17.04 5.25
#